data_AF-A0A0F0KY60-F1
#
_entry.id   AF-A0A0F0KY60-F1
#
_cell.length_a   1.000
_cell.length_b   1.000
_cell.length_c   1.000
_cell.angle_alpha   90.00
_cell.angle_beta   90.00
_cell.angle_gamma   90.00
#
_symmetry.space_group_name_H-M   'P 1'
#
loop_
_entity.id
_entity.type
_entity.pdbx_description
1 polymer ?
#
loop_
_entity_poly.entity_id
_entity_poly.type
_entity_poly.pdbx_seq_one_letter_code
_entity_poly.pdbx_strand_id
1 'polypeptide(L)'
;MLVIRDRLETADRDDRGAALVAVLIVMIVGVVAAVLVAATVMFTIQSNARNKSTTQAFVAAESGRDQMLATVLANPCVKSIADAGSAPLYYAVSALFGPDKDHLTDACLSATATSTIQITASGKGPDGSATKIVALYQRPVSLSNAPGGTMSYFDGSFLATHANYTGDLVIRSGNYSCNSSSVITGDLWVPNGAVDLSANCTVNGNVYALGDITASGGNAAMVKGNLITAGNVNLTANGFSLGDSAVPTSGFVYADGTFALGNKPVIMGGYSIGKGFSGAGVVGKPTQTVANCSTSPTPAANASLCGSPAAKPGTNRTNPTLVAVTAMTTWRNLGSARAAWGSNIQWTTGPCNGSNVSGLLAAAPTPPNTRVGIDFSSCTGTVTVNIGATGLVNDAVMLIASGSPMNVNVSGPLTSSAPSLATAPQLFFVHADANLTDTAPSCGSGSASDALTLPSTVQARLMFYTPCGLNNSSQNGLIFQGQYYANNDGTPHWVHPDFTCTPMSWSPVIDLGCKVATAAGSPGSTITTILPPTLTSEQEVAP
;
A
#
# COMPACT_ATOMS: atom_id res chain seq x y z
N MET A 1 70.83 99.77 28.94
CA MET A 1 69.53 99.29 29.46
C MET A 1 68.39 100.01 28.72
N LEU A 2 68.33 99.86 27.40
CA LEU A 2 67.47 100.68 26.52
C LEU A 2 67.33 100.04 25.13
N VAL A 3 67.00 98.74 25.05
CA VAL A 3 66.71 98.05 23.76
C VAL A 3 65.60 96.99 23.87
N ILE A 4 65.09 96.66 25.06
CA ILE A 4 64.12 95.55 25.22
C ILE A 4 62.65 96.01 25.24
N ARG A 5 62.38 97.32 25.32
CA ARG A 5 61.00 97.82 25.50
C ARG A 5 60.23 98.09 24.20
N ASP A 6 60.90 98.07 23.05
CA ASP A 6 60.30 98.45 21.75
C ASP A 6 59.93 97.25 20.86
N ARG A 7 60.01 96.02 21.41
CA ARG A 7 59.63 94.78 20.69
C ARG A 7 58.34 94.11 21.19
N LEU A 8 57.64 94.69 22.17
CA LEU A 8 56.43 94.09 22.72
C LEU A 8 55.12 94.82 22.34
N GLU A 9 55.20 96.01 21.73
CA GLU A 9 54.00 96.79 21.39
C GLU A 9 53.54 96.63 19.92
N THR A 10 54.31 95.94 19.08
CA THR A 10 53.94 95.61 17.69
C THR A 10 53.27 94.24 17.54
N ALA A 11 53.18 93.44 18.60
CA ALA A 11 52.55 92.11 18.55
C ALA A 11 51.02 92.14 18.70
N ASP A 12 50.44 93.20 19.27
CA ASP A 12 49.03 93.20 19.72
C ASP A 12 48.03 93.80 18.70
N ARG A 13 48.51 94.17 17.49
CA ARG A 13 47.67 94.72 16.40
C ARG A 13 47.47 93.80 15.19
N ASP A 14 48.25 92.73 15.05
CA ASP A 14 48.14 91.80 13.92
C ASP A 14 47.28 90.54 14.22
N ASP A 15 46.96 90.25 15.49
CA ASP A 15 46.19 89.05 15.86
C ASP A 15 44.68 89.14 15.55
N ARG A 16 44.14 90.35 15.32
CA ARG A 16 42.71 90.52 14.97
C ARG A 16 42.38 89.97 13.58
N GLY A 17 43.35 89.93 12.66
CA GLY A 17 43.21 89.28 11.36
C GLY A 17 43.39 87.77 11.44
N ALA A 18 44.38 87.31 12.21
CA ALA A 18 44.66 85.89 12.41
C ALA A 18 43.52 85.14 13.13
N ALA A 19 42.88 85.77 14.12
CA ALA A 19 41.73 85.20 14.84
C ALA A 19 40.52 84.97 13.93
N LEU A 20 40.24 85.89 12.99
CA LEU A 20 39.11 85.76 12.06
C LEU A 20 39.37 84.65 11.01
N VAL A 21 40.62 84.52 10.54
CA VAL A 21 41.03 83.42 9.65
C VAL A 21 40.98 82.07 10.37
N ALA A 22 41.40 82.00 11.64
CA ALA A 22 41.33 80.77 12.44
C ALA A 22 39.88 80.30 12.64
N VAL A 23 38.95 81.21 12.93
CA VAL A 23 37.51 80.88 13.05
C VAL A 23 36.94 80.40 11.72
N LEU A 24 37.32 81.03 10.61
CA LEU A 24 36.87 80.61 9.27
C LEU A 24 37.37 79.20 8.91
N ILE A 25 38.63 78.88 9.21
CA ILE A 25 39.19 77.54 8.98
C ILE A 25 38.46 76.50 9.85
N VAL A 26 38.21 76.79 11.13
CA VAL A 26 37.47 75.88 12.02
C VAL A 26 36.03 75.68 11.53
N MET A 27 35.36 76.73 11.04
CA MET A 27 34.03 76.61 10.43
C MET A 27 34.06 75.76 9.16
N ILE A 28 35.05 75.94 8.28
CA ILE A 28 35.19 75.14 7.06
C ILE A 28 35.44 73.67 7.41
N VAL A 29 36.35 73.39 8.34
CA VAL A 29 36.64 72.02 8.81
C VAL A 29 35.40 71.40 9.46
N GLY A 30 34.65 72.17 10.25
CA GLY A 30 33.38 71.74 10.83
C GLY A 30 32.33 71.37 9.78
N VAL A 31 32.21 72.17 8.72
CA VAL A 31 31.29 71.89 7.59
C VAL A 31 31.73 70.64 6.82
N VAL A 32 33.02 70.50 6.52
CA VAL A 32 33.55 69.31 5.82
C VAL A 32 33.31 68.04 6.64
N ALA A 33 33.58 68.08 7.95
CA ALA A 33 33.32 66.96 8.85
C ALA A 33 31.83 66.61 8.91
N ALA A 34 30.94 67.61 9.01
CA ALA A 34 29.49 67.39 9.02
C ALA A 34 28.99 66.76 7.70
N VAL A 35 29.50 67.20 6.55
CA VAL A 35 29.15 66.63 5.23
C VAL A 35 29.62 65.18 5.11
N LEU A 36 30.82 64.85 5.59
CA LEU A 36 31.32 63.47 5.58
C LEU A 36 30.46 62.54 6.44
N VAL A 37 30.05 62.99 7.64
CA VAL A 37 29.14 62.21 8.51
C VAL A 37 27.76 62.05 7.87
N ALA A 38 27.23 63.10 7.23
CA ALA A 38 25.96 63.00 6.52
C ALA A 38 26.04 62.01 5.34
N ALA A 39 27.13 62.02 4.59
CA ALA A 39 27.35 61.10 3.46
C ALA A 39 27.46 59.64 3.92
N THR A 40 28.16 59.36 5.02
CA THR A 40 28.26 57.99 5.56
C THR A 40 26.91 57.48 6.05
N VAL A 41 26.13 58.31 6.74
CA VAL A 41 24.77 57.94 7.19
C VAL A 41 23.85 57.66 6.00
N MET A 42 23.87 58.49 4.94
CA MET A 42 23.06 58.23 3.74
C MET A 42 23.46 56.92 3.06
N PHE A 43 24.75 56.62 2.95
CA PHE A 43 25.23 55.36 2.38
C PHE A 43 24.76 54.15 3.21
N THR A 44 24.85 54.23 4.53
CA THR A 44 24.37 53.17 5.44
C THR A 44 22.85 52.99 5.35
N ILE A 45 22.07 54.07 5.27
CA ILE A 45 20.61 54.00 5.11
C ILE A 45 20.25 53.33 3.78
N GLN A 46 20.91 53.71 2.68
CA GLN A 46 20.67 53.09 1.36
C GLN A 46 21.08 51.61 1.34
N SER A 47 22.20 51.26 1.95
CA SER A 47 22.65 49.87 2.06
C SER A 47 21.67 49.03 2.90
N ASN A 48 21.19 49.56 4.03
CA ASN A 48 20.19 48.89 4.86
C ASN A 48 18.84 48.74 4.13
N ALA A 49 18.42 49.76 3.38
CA ALA A 49 17.19 49.69 2.58
C ALA A 49 17.28 48.59 1.49
N ARG A 50 18.40 48.52 0.78
CA ARG A 50 18.65 47.45 -0.21
C ARG A 50 18.70 46.07 0.42
N ASN A 51 19.44 45.91 1.54
CA ASN A 51 19.52 44.63 2.25
C ASN A 51 18.13 44.18 2.71
N LYS A 52 17.33 45.09 3.27
CA LYS A 52 15.94 44.82 3.64
C LYS A 52 15.12 44.37 2.44
N SER A 53 15.25 45.04 1.30
CA SER A 53 14.52 44.71 0.09
C SER A 53 14.91 43.33 -0.46
N THR A 54 16.21 43.00 -0.49
CA THR A 54 16.71 41.66 -0.87
C THR A 54 16.18 40.58 0.07
N THR A 55 16.19 40.81 1.39
CA THR A 55 15.60 39.86 2.35
C THR A 55 14.10 39.70 2.12
N GLN A 56 13.37 40.78 1.83
CA GLN A 56 11.95 40.71 1.51
C GLN A 56 11.69 39.95 0.20
N ALA A 57 12.55 40.12 -0.82
CA ALA A 57 12.50 39.38 -2.07
C ALA A 57 12.72 37.87 -1.84
N PHE A 58 13.71 37.50 -1.03
CA PHE A 58 13.97 36.10 -0.66
C PHE A 58 12.79 35.48 0.10
N VAL A 59 12.28 36.17 1.14
CA VAL A 59 11.12 35.69 1.93
C VAL A 59 9.86 35.56 1.06
N ALA A 60 9.65 36.46 0.10
CA ALA A 60 8.54 36.37 -0.85
C ALA A 60 8.68 35.16 -1.78
N ALA A 61 9.89 34.86 -2.27
CA ALA A 61 10.15 33.66 -3.08
C ALA A 61 9.88 32.37 -2.28
N GLU A 62 10.38 32.28 -1.04
CA GLU A 62 10.14 31.15 -0.14
C GLU A 62 8.65 30.94 0.17
N SER A 63 7.94 32.02 0.47
CA SER A 63 6.50 31.97 0.73
C SER A 63 5.71 31.49 -0.50
N GLY A 64 6.10 31.96 -1.69
CA GLY A 64 5.51 31.54 -2.94
C GLY A 64 5.75 30.05 -3.23
N ARG A 65 6.98 29.56 -2.97
CA ARG A 65 7.32 28.14 -3.11
C ARG A 65 6.41 27.25 -2.25
N ASP A 66 6.27 27.59 -0.97
CA ASP A 66 5.48 26.81 -0.02
C ASP A 66 3.99 26.82 -0.40
N GLN A 67 3.46 27.97 -0.85
CA GLN A 67 2.10 28.05 -1.38
C GLN A 67 1.92 27.21 -2.65
N MET A 68 2.89 27.21 -3.56
CA MET A 68 2.83 26.41 -4.77
C MET A 68 2.84 24.92 -4.45
N LEU A 69 3.68 24.48 -3.49
CA LEU A 69 3.71 23.08 -3.05
C LEU A 69 2.34 22.66 -2.48
N ALA A 70 1.76 23.47 -1.59
CA ALA A 70 0.43 23.19 -1.02
C ALA A 70 -0.65 23.14 -2.11
N THR A 71 -0.59 24.05 -3.09
CA THR A 71 -1.55 24.13 -4.20
C THR A 71 -1.44 22.94 -5.14
N VAL A 72 -0.22 22.52 -5.49
CA VAL A 72 0.04 21.31 -6.30
C VAL A 72 -0.46 20.05 -5.59
N LEU A 73 -0.28 19.96 -4.27
CA LEU A 73 -0.77 18.82 -3.50
C LEU A 73 -2.30 18.77 -3.42
N ALA A 74 -2.96 19.93 -3.42
CA ALA A 74 -4.43 20.02 -3.48
C ALA A 74 -4.99 19.82 -4.90
N ASN A 75 -4.28 20.31 -5.93
CA ASN A 75 -4.64 20.19 -7.34
C ASN A 75 -3.39 19.87 -8.19
N PRO A 76 -3.15 18.57 -8.49
CA PRO A 76 -1.97 18.05 -9.21
C PRO A 76 -1.69 18.63 -10.61
N CYS A 77 -2.62 19.40 -11.17
CA CYS A 77 -2.49 20.00 -12.50
C CYS A 77 -2.20 21.51 -12.47
N VAL A 78 -2.10 22.14 -11.30
CA VAL A 78 -1.77 23.57 -11.20
C VAL A 78 -0.29 23.77 -11.50
N LYS A 79 0.01 24.63 -12.49
CA LYS A 79 1.37 24.89 -12.99
C LYS A 79 1.89 26.26 -12.61
N SER A 80 1.02 27.17 -12.21
CA SER A 80 1.37 28.49 -11.73
C SER A 80 0.25 29.03 -10.85
N ILE A 81 0.60 29.95 -9.95
CA ILE A 81 -0.34 30.75 -9.20
C ILE A 81 -0.18 32.18 -9.73
N ALA A 82 -1.30 32.88 -9.90
CA ALA A 82 -1.27 34.27 -10.33
C ALA A 82 -0.44 35.11 -9.34
N ASP A 83 0.38 36.00 -9.87
CA ASP A 83 1.28 36.83 -9.08
C ASP A 83 0.53 37.58 -7.97
N ALA A 84 1.10 37.56 -6.76
CA ALA A 84 0.65 38.47 -5.72
C ALA A 84 1.07 39.89 -6.12
N GLY A 85 0.19 40.60 -6.81
CA GLY A 85 0.48 41.93 -7.40
C GLY A 85 0.44 43.09 -6.42
N SER A 86 0.14 42.86 -5.14
CA SER A 86 0.00 43.91 -4.13
C SER A 86 0.95 43.68 -2.95
N ALA A 87 1.68 44.73 -2.57
CA ALA A 87 2.51 44.77 -1.37
C ALA A 87 1.76 44.23 -0.13
N PRO A 88 2.44 43.52 0.80
CA PRO A 88 3.90 43.50 0.99
C PRO A 88 4.66 42.37 0.29
N LEU A 89 3.99 41.48 -0.45
CA LEU A 89 4.63 40.29 -1.05
C LEU A 89 4.39 40.28 -2.55
N TYR A 90 5.48 40.36 -3.32
CA TYR A 90 5.47 40.16 -4.78
C TYR A 90 6.15 38.84 -5.07
N TYR A 91 5.41 37.83 -5.50
CA TYR A 91 6.01 36.60 -6.01
C TYR A 91 5.29 36.08 -7.25
N ALA A 92 6.08 35.42 -8.09
CA ALA A 92 5.64 34.66 -9.26
C ALA A 92 6.14 33.23 -9.09
N VAL A 93 5.26 32.23 -9.28
CA VAL A 93 5.59 30.83 -9.05
C VAL A 93 5.14 29.95 -10.21
N SER A 94 5.98 29.00 -10.58
CA SER A 94 5.65 27.94 -11.52
C SER A 94 6.13 26.57 -11.03
N ALA A 95 5.50 25.50 -11.50
CA ALA A 95 5.89 24.14 -11.22
C ALA A 95 5.96 23.28 -12.49
N LEU A 96 6.96 22.40 -12.52
CA LEU A 96 7.13 21.34 -13.52
C LEU A 96 7.19 19.97 -12.82
N PHE A 97 6.82 18.93 -13.55
CA PHE A 97 6.67 17.58 -13.01
C PHE A 97 7.31 16.54 -13.91
N GLY A 98 7.92 15.52 -13.33
CA GLY A 98 8.56 14.44 -14.10
C GLY A 98 8.95 13.25 -13.22
N PRO A 99 9.42 12.14 -13.80
CA PRO A 99 9.96 11.02 -13.03
C PRO A 99 11.25 11.41 -12.29
N ASP A 100 12.04 12.31 -12.86
CA ASP A 100 13.29 12.83 -12.30
C ASP A 100 13.52 14.29 -12.76
N LYS A 101 14.64 14.89 -12.34
CA LYS A 101 15.02 16.27 -12.66
C LYS A 101 15.31 16.51 -14.16
N ASP A 102 15.67 15.48 -14.91
CA ASP A 102 16.10 15.60 -16.31
C ASP A 102 14.91 15.40 -17.28
N HIS A 103 13.79 14.90 -16.78
CA HIS A 103 12.56 14.62 -17.54
C HIS A 103 11.35 15.42 -17.02
N LEU A 104 11.57 16.65 -16.56
CA LEU A 104 10.50 17.55 -16.13
C LEU A 104 9.71 18.07 -17.34
N THR A 105 8.38 18.04 -17.23
CA THR A 105 7.44 18.42 -18.28
C THR A 105 6.27 19.24 -17.71
N ASP A 106 5.46 19.78 -18.61
CA ASP A 106 4.18 20.41 -18.30
C ASP A 106 3.03 19.38 -18.11
N ALA A 107 3.32 18.09 -17.91
CA ALA A 107 2.27 17.11 -17.59
C ALA A 107 1.76 17.29 -16.15
N CYS A 108 0.54 16.85 -15.82
CA CYS A 108 0.10 16.88 -14.42
C CYS A 108 0.91 15.91 -13.55
N LEU A 109 1.01 16.19 -12.26
CA LEU A 109 1.67 15.32 -11.30
C LEU A 109 0.98 13.96 -11.24
N SER A 110 1.74 12.87 -11.46
CA SER A 110 1.20 11.51 -11.45
C SER A 110 0.64 11.15 -10.07
N ALA A 111 -0.54 10.53 -10.06
CA ALA A 111 -1.14 9.99 -8.85
C ALA A 111 -0.56 8.61 -8.49
N THR A 112 0.11 7.91 -9.39
CA THR A 112 0.47 6.49 -9.25
C THR A 112 1.95 6.20 -9.35
N ALA A 113 2.78 7.20 -9.67
CA ALA A 113 4.22 7.03 -9.80
C ALA A 113 4.97 8.01 -8.90
N THR A 114 6.11 7.56 -8.38
CA THR A 114 7.07 8.46 -7.74
C THR A 114 7.47 9.53 -8.75
N SER A 115 7.42 10.79 -8.31
CA SER A 115 7.56 11.94 -9.18
C SER A 115 8.38 13.03 -8.51
N THR A 116 9.15 13.73 -9.31
CA THR A 116 9.87 14.94 -8.93
C THR A 116 9.01 16.16 -9.24
N ILE A 117 8.92 17.09 -8.29
CA ILE A 117 8.25 18.38 -8.41
C ILE A 117 9.34 19.44 -8.39
N GLN A 118 9.50 20.19 -9.47
CA GLN A 118 10.35 21.38 -9.48
C GLN A 118 9.47 22.62 -9.32
N ILE A 119 9.72 23.42 -8.29
CA ILE A 119 9.06 24.70 -8.08
C ILE A 119 10.08 25.80 -8.34
N THR A 120 9.72 26.73 -9.24
CA THR A 120 10.49 27.95 -9.49
C THR A 120 9.71 29.11 -8.91
N ALA A 121 10.28 29.79 -7.92
CA ALA A 121 9.67 30.92 -7.25
C ALA A 121 10.56 32.16 -7.41
N SER A 122 9.97 33.26 -7.85
CA SER A 122 10.65 34.55 -7.96
C SER A 122 9.97 35.54 -7.02
N GLY A 123 10.72 36.16 -6.13
CA GLY A 123 10.24 37.21 -5.23
C GLY A 123 10.80 38.58 -5.59
N LYS A 124 10.04 39.65 -5.35
CA LYS A 124 10.48 41.05 -5.56
C LYS A 124 10.32 41.88 -4.29
N GLY A 125 11.35 42.63 -3.96
CA GLY A 125 11.35 43.62 -2.89
C GLY A 125 10.81 44.98 -3.39
N PRO A 126 10.45 45.90 -2.46
CA PRO A 126 9.87 47.20 -2.82
C PRO A 126 10.74 48.10 -3.69
N ASP A 127 12.07 47.93 -3.68
CA ASP A 127 13.01 48.69 -4.51
C ASP A 127 13.28 48.05 -5.89
N GLY A 128 12.60 46.93 -6.20
CA GLY A 128 12.79 46.17 -7.43
C GLY A 128 13.85 45.07 -7.33
N SER A 129 14.54 44.90 -6.19
CA SER A 129 15.42 43.76 -5.94
C SER A 129 14.66 42.45 -6.17
N ALA A 130 15.25 41.52 -6.91
CA ALA A 130 14.61 40.25 -7.22
C ALA A 130 15.48 39.07 -6.77
N THR A 131 14.83 38.04 -6.27
CA THR A 131 15.45 36.76 -5.91
C THR A 131 14.68 35.65 -6.59
N LYS A 132 15.38 34.65 -7.12
CA LYS A 132 14.79 33.47 -7.76
C LYS A 132 15.32 32.20 -7.09
N ILE A 133 14.40 31.34 -6.69
CA ILE A 133 14.67 30.07 -6.02
C ILE A 133 14.12 28.94 -6.88
N VAL A 134 14.94 27.91 -7.09
CA VAL A 134 14.51 26.65 -7.70
C VAL A 134 14.62 25.56 -6.65
N ALA A 135 13.49 24.96 -6.30
CA ALA A 135 13.39 23.89 -5.33
C ALA A 135 12.91 22.60 -6.01
N LEU A 136 13.55 21.48 -5.67
CA LEU A 136 13.19 20.15 -6.13
C LEU A 136 12.67 19.34 -4.94
N TYR A 137 11.46 18.81 -5.08
CA TYR A 137 10.86 17.88 -4.12
C TYR A 137 10.72 16.52 -4.77
N GLN A 138 11.03 15.47 -4.02
CA GLN A 138 10.69 14.12 -4.40
C GLN A 138 9.42 13.71 -3.69
N ARG A 139 8.41 13.27 -4.44
CA ARG A 139 7.17 12.71 -3.92
C ARG A 139 7.20 11.20 -4.10
N PRO A 140 7.53 10.42 -3.07
CA PRO A 140 7.48 8.98 -3.16
C PRO A 140 6.02 8.54 -3.25
N VAL A 141 5.73 7.69 -4.22
CA VAL A 141 4.49 6.93 -4.27
C VAL A 141 4.85 5.48 -4.00
N SER A 142 4.38 4.97 -2.87
CA SER A 142 4.43 3.53 -2.60
C SER A 142 3.11 2.92 -3.07
N LEU A 143 3.20 2.13 -4.13
CA LEU A 143 2.12 1.27 -4.58
C LEU A 143 2.15 0.01 -3.70
N SER A 144 1.33 -0.01 -2.66
CA SER A 144 1.05 -1.27 -1.98
C SER A 144 0.02 -1.99 -2.85
N ASN A 145 0.49 -3.00 -3.58
CA ASN A 145 -0.40 -4.05 -4.06
C ASN A 145 -0.94 -4.72 -2.80
N ALA A 146 -2.11 -4.30 -2.35
CA ALA A 146 -2.77 -5.02 -1.28
C ALA A 146 -3.16 -6.37 -1.87
N PRO A 147 -2.62 -7.48 -1.33
CA PRO A 147 -2.91 -8.79 -1.88
C PRO A 147 -4.39 -9.05 -1.76
N GLY A 148 -4.89 -9.76 -2.77
CA GLY A 148 -6.23 -10.28 -2.77
C GLY A 148 -6.25 -11.78 -2.91
N GLY A 149 -7.07 -12.47 -2.13
CA GLY A 149 -7.32 -13.89 -2.29
C GLY A 149 -8.51 -14.32 -1.46
N THR A 150 -9.39 -15.14 -2.04
CA THR A 150 -10.56 -15.80 -1.42
C THR A 150 -10.42 -16.16 0.04
N MET A 151 -9.24 -16.63 0.43
CA MET A 151 -8.81 -16.67 1.82
C MET A 151 -7.39 -16.17 1.84
N SER A 152 -7.21 -14.92 2.22
CA SER A 152 -5.89 -14.34 2.39
C SER A 152 -5.55 -14.21 3.86
N TYR A 153 -5.96 -15.18 4.69
CA TYR A 153 -5.13 -15.58 5.80
C TYR A 153 -5.49 -16.91 6.46
N PHE A 154 -4.52 -17.84 6.50
CA PHE A 154 -4.34 -18.85 7.56
C PHE A 154 -2.88 -18.87 8.03
N ASP A 155 -2.67 -18.89 9.35
CA ASP A 155 -1.40 -19.24 9.98
C ASP A 155 -1.47 -20.71 10.43
N GLY A 156 -1.01 -21.63 9.58
CA GLY A 156 -1.04 -23.05 9.89
C GLY A 156 -1.54 -23.92 8.75
N SER A 157 -1.58 -25.23 9.01
CA SER A 157 -1.98 -26.19 7.99
C SER A 157 -3.46 -26.03 7.66
N PHE A 158 -3.78 -26.06 6.37
CA PHE A 158 -5.14 -25.91 5.86
C PHE A 158 -5.61 -27.24 5.26
N LEU A 159 -6.75 -27.75 5.73
CA LEU A 159 -7.35 -28.97 5.22
C LEU A 159 -8.62 -28.68 4.40
N ALA A 160 -8.52 -28.78 3.07
CA ALA A 160 -9.64 -28.55 2.18
C ALA A 160 -10.56 -29.77 2.12
N THR A 161 -11.67 -29.75 2.87
CA THR A 161 -12.69 -30.81 2.82
C THR A 161 -13.91 -30.40 1.99
N HIS A 162 -13.96 -30.87 0.74
CA HIS A 162 -15.05 -30.68 -0.23
C HIS A 162 -15.43 -29.21 -0.48
N ALA A 163 -14.45 -28.35 -0.71
CA ALA A 163 -14.66 -26.91 -0.74
C ALA A 163 -14.53 -26.33 -2.16
N ASN A 164 -15.35 -25.33 -2.48
CA ASN A 164 -15.22 -24.55 -3.71
C ASN A 164 -14.71 -23.14 -3.38
N TYR A 165 -13.66 -22.69 -4.06
CA TYR A 165 -13.08 -21.36 -3.90
C TYR A 165 -13.07 -20.63 -5.24
N THR A 166 -13.52 -19.39 -5.29
CA THR A 166 -13.51 -18.55 -6.51
C THR A 166 -12.70 -17.28 -6.31
N GLY A 167 -11.49 -17.25 -6.88
CA GLY A 167 -10.41 -16.27 -6.67
C GLY A 167 -9.13 -16.97 -6.19
N ASP A 168 -8.07 -16.21 -5.91
CA ASP A 168 -6.79 -16.83 -5.49
C ASP A 168 -6.87 -17.30 -4.03
N LEU A 169 -6.23 -18.42 -3.69
CA LEU A 169 -6.16 -18.94 -2.32
C LEU A 169 -4.73 -18.77 -1.80
N VAL A 170 -4.57 -18.17 -0.61
CA VAL A 170 -3.25 -17.94 0.00
C VAL A 170 -3.16 -18.59 1.39
N ILE A 171 -2.22 -19.51 1.55
CA ILE A 171 -1.93 -20.20 2.82
C ILE A 171 -0.53 -19.80 3.25
N ARG A 172 -0.45 -18.75 4.07
CA ARG A 172 0.80 -18.03 4.29
C ARG A 172 1.86 -18.88 4.97
N SER A 173 1.46 -19.67 5.96
CA SER A 173 2.31 -20.61 6.68
C SER A 173 1.56 -21.94 6.82
N GLY A 174 2.30 -23.05 6.87
CA GLY A 174 1.72 -24.37 6.96
C GLY A 174 1.36 -24.98 5.61
N ASN A 175 0.89 -26.22 5.63
CA ASN A 175 0.70 -27.00 4.42
C ASN A 175 -0.74 -26.90 3.91
N TYR A 176 -0.91 -26.88 2.60
CA TYR A 176 -2.20 -27.18 1.98
C TYR A 176 -2.33 -28.70 1.83
N SER A 177 -3.37 -29.29 2.40
CA SER A 177 -3.73 -30.68 2.13
C SER A 177 -5.15 -30.75 1.61
N CYS A 178 -5.34 -31.44 0.49
CA CYS A 178 -6.65 -31.69 -0.07
C CYS A 178 -6.94 -33.20 0.00
N ASN A 179 -7.81 -33.55 0.95
CA ASN A 179 -8.16 -34.93 1.32
C ASN A 179 -9.46 -35.43 0.66
N SER A 180 -10.14 -34.58 -0.10
CA SER A 180 -11.44 -34.86 -0.73
C SER A 180 -11.60 -34.07 -2.04
N SER A 181 -12.83 -33.83 -2.52
CA SER A 181 -13.08 -33.13 -3.79
C SER A 181 -13.22 -31.63 -3.61
N SER A 182 -12.13 -30.88 -3.75
CA SER A 182 -12.14 -29.40 -3.66
C SER A 182 -11.82 -28.76 -5.01
N VAL A 183 -12.45 -27.64 -5.33
CA VAL A 183 -12.23 -26.87 -6.56
C VAL A 183 -11.76 -25.45 -6.23
N ILE A 184 -10.59 -25.08 -6.72
CA ILE A 184 -10.06 -23.71 -6.63
C ILE A 184 -10.13 -23.08 -8.02
N THR A 185 -10.90 -22.03 -8.17
CA THR A 185 -11.02 -21.22 -9.39
C THR A 185 -10.14 -19.98 -9.27
N GLY A 186 -8.83 -20.19 -9.35
CA GLY A 186 -7.79 -19.19 -9.20
C GLY A 186 -6.44 -19.85 -8.93
N ASP A 187 -5.46 -19.03 -8.55
CA ASP A 187 -4.13 -19.53 -8.20
C ASP A 187 -4.06 -19.93 -6.73
N LEU A 188 -3.30 -20.98 -6.41
CA LEU A 188 -3.00 -21.43 -5.06
C LEU A 188 -1.59 -20.99 -4.66
N TRP A 189 -1.47 -20.20 -3.59
CA TRP A 189 -0.22 -19.68 -3.06
C TRP A 189 0.06 -20.23 -1.67
N VAL A 190 1.13 -20.99 -1.52
CA VAL A 190 1.59 -21.55 -0.23
C VAL A 190 3.03 -21.10 0.03
N PRO A 191 3.24 -19.80 0.32
CA PRO A 191 4.57 -19.21 0.35
C PRO A 191 5.47 -19.70 1.49
N ASN A 192 4.95 -20.35 2.55
CA ASN A 192 5.76 -21.00 3.57
C ASN A 192 5.19 -22.38 3.97
N GLY A 193 5.11 -23.28 3.00
CA GLY A 193 4.71 -24.67 3.24
C GLY A 193 4.65 -25.53 1.99
N ALA A 194 4.18 -26.77 2.17
CA ALA A 194 4.02 -27.77 1.13
C ALA A 194 2.57 -27.87 0.65
N VAL A 195 2.37 -28.45 -0.53
CA VAL A 195 1.06 -28.69 -1.15
C VAL A 195 0.89 -30.19 -1.37
N ASP A 196 -0.17 -30.78 -0.80
CA ASP A 196 -0.57 -32.17 -1.04
C ASP A 196 -1.94 -32.26 -1.74
N LEU A 197 -1.92 -32.78 -2.96
CA LEU A 197 -3.07 -33.01 -3.85
C LEU A 197 -3.37 -34.51 -3.92
N SER A 198 -3.65 -35.13 -2.77
CA SER A 198 -3.82 -36.59 -2.66
C SER A 198 -5.24 -37.10 -3.01
N ALA A 199 -6.22 -36.21 -3.17
CA ALA A 199 -7.61 -36.52 -3.51
C ALA A 199 -8.08 -35.90 -4.85
N ASN A 200 -9.39 -35.81 -5.09
CA ASN A 200 -9.98 -35.29 -6.34
C ASN A 200 -9.99 -33.75 -6.38
N CYS A 201 -8.81 -33.15 -6.26
CA CYS A 201 -8.63 -31.72 -6.11
C CYS A 201 -8.44 -31.07 -7.48
N THR A 202 -9.20 -30.02 -7.78
CA THR A 202 -9.06 -29.26 -9.04
C THR A 202 -8.58 -27.85 -8.74
N VAL A 203 -7.46 -27.45 -9.33
CA VAL A 203 -6.97 -26.06 -9.33
C VAL A 203 -7.05 -25.51 -10.75
N ASN A 204 -8.01 -24.62 -11.01
CA ASN A 204 -8.16 -23.90 -12.28
C ASN A 204 -7.23 -22.67 -12.33
N GLY A 205 -5.94 -22.90 -12.08
CA GLY A 205 -4.90 -21.87 -12.02
C GLY A 205 -3.53 -22.49 -11.73
N ASN A 206 -2.58 -21.66 -11.33
CA ASN A 206 -1.23 -22.05 -10.97
C ASN A 206 -1.14 -22.46 -9.49
N VAL A 207 -0.16 -23.28 -9.16
CA VAL A 207 0.18 -23.65 -7.78
C VAL A 207 1.59 -23.16 -7.50
N TYR A 208 1.73 -22.37 -6.44
CA TYR A 208 2.99 -21.82 -5.96
C TYR A 208 3.25 -22.33 -4.54
N ALA A 209 4.39 -22.97 -4.30
CA ALA A 209 4.76 -23.48 -2.97
C ALA A 209 6.23 -23.22 -2.64
N LEU A 210 6.56 -22.94 -1.38
CA LEU A 210 7.98 -22.91 -0.97
C LEU A 210 8.51 -24.33 -0.72
N GLY A 211 7.69 -25.17 -0.09
CA GLY A 211 7.97 -26.59 0.15
C GLY A 211 7.51 -27.48 -1.00
N ASP A 212 7.53 -28.79 -0.76
CA ASP A 212 7.24 -29.79 -1.78
C ASP A 212 5.80 -29.72 -2.31
N ILE A 213 5.61 -30.06 -3.59
CA ILE A 213 4.29 -30.30 -4.18
C ILE A 213 4.16 -31.81 -4.42
N THR A 214 3.25 -32.45 -3.68
CA THR A 214 2.94 -33.87 -3.79
C THR A 214 1.55 -34.07 -4.38
N ALA A 215 1.43 -35.05 -5.27
CA ALA A 215 0.17 -35.63 -5.66
C ALA A 215 0.34 -37.14 -5.57
N SER A 216 -0.13 -37.73 -4.47
CA SER A 216 0.00 -39.15 -4.17
C SER A 216 -1.37 -39.77 -3.88
N GLY A 217 -1.68 -40.91 -4.48
CA GLY A 217 -2.99 -41.56 -4.30
C GLY A 217 -3.63 -42.07 -5.60
N GLY A 218 -4.80 -42.69 -5.51
CA GLY A 218 -5.51 -43.27 -6.65
C GLY A 218 -6.41 -42.31 -7.44
N ASN A 219 -6.34 -41.00 -7.16
CA ASN A 219 -7.39 -40.04 -7.49
C ASN A 219 -6.97 -39.03 -8.57
N ALA A 220 -7.94 -38.55 -9.35
CA ALA A 220 -7.75 -37.71 -10.54
C ALA A 220 -7.60 -36.22 -10.18
N ALA A 221 -6.62 -35.87 -9.33
CA ALA A 221 -6.31 -34.47 -9.08
C ALA A 221 -5.90 -33.76 -10.37
N MET A 222 -6.31 -32.50 -10.52
CA MET A 222 -6.10 -31.72 -11.74
C MET A 222 -5.60 -30.32 -11.40
N VAL A 223 -4.54 -29.89 -12.09
CA VAL A 223 -4.06 -28.50 -12.05
C VAL A 223 -4.05 -27.98 -13.48
N LYS A 224 -4.88 -27.00 -13.81
CA LYS A 224 -4.98 -26.48 -15.17
C LYS A 224 -3.86 -25.50 -15.54
N GLY A 225 -3.19 -24.90 -14.56
CA GLY A 225 -2.07 -23.99 -14.77
C GLY A 225 -0.71 -24.69 -14.66
N ASN A 226 0.23 -24.04 -13.97
CA ASN A 226 1.60 -24.49 -13.77
C ASN A 226 1.87 -24.85 -12.30
N LEU A 227 2.87 -25.70 -12.06
CA LEU A 227 3.41 -25.96 -10.72
C LEU A 227 4.73 -25.20 -10.57
N ILE A 228 4.85 -24.39 -9.52
CA ILE A 228 6.06 -23.63 -9.19
C ILE A 228 6.42 -23.91 -7.74
N THR A 229 7.62 -24.44 -7.49
CA THR A 229 8.10 -24.71 -6.13
C THR A 229 9.60 -24.52 -5.94
N ALA A 230 10.02 -24.15 -4.73
CA ALA A 230 11.42 -24.23 -4.29
C ALA A 230 11.79 -25.61 -3.68
N GLY A 231 10.81 -26.50 -3.51
CA GLY A 231 10.97 -27.88 -3.06
C GLY A 231 11.01 -28.90 -4.20
N ASN A 232 10.66 -30.13 -3.87
CA ASN A 232 10.50 -31.24 -4.80
C ASN A 232 9.07 -31.26 -5.38
N VAL A 233 8.93 -31.87 -6.55
CA VAL A 233 7.61 -32.19 -7.13
C VAL A 233 7.49 -33.71 -7.24
N ASN A 234 6.49 -34.31 -6.61
CA ASN A 234 6.27 -35.76 -6.63
C ASN A 234 4.83 -36.09 -7.06
N LEU A 235 4.66 -36.40 -8.35
CA LEU A 235 3.37 -36.67 -8.98
C LEU A 235 3.23 -38.18 -9.25
N THR A 236 2.84 -38.93 -8.24
CA THR A 236 2.68 -40.39 -8.30
C THR A 236 1.23 -40.83 -8.41
N ALA A 237 0.28 -39.91 -8.29
CA ALA A 237 -1.13 -40.22 -8.34
C ALA A 237 -1.58 -40.74 -9.71
N ASN A 238 -2.43 -41.78 -9.70
CA ASN A 238 -3.04 -42.31 -10.91
C ASN A 238 -4.09 -41.33 -11.44
N GLY A 239 -3.92 -40.86 -12.68
CA GLY A 239 -4.89 -39.93 -13.29
C GLY A 239 -4.67 -38.47 -12.91
N PHE A 240 -3.55 -38.12 -12.26
CA PHE A 240 -3.16 -36.73 -12.10
C PHE A 240 -3.03 -36.05 -13.47
N SER A 241 -3.62 -34.87 -13.63
CA SER A 241 -3.51 -34.08 -14.86
C SER A 241 -2.95 -32.68 -14.59
N LEU A 242 -2.02 -32.24 -15.43
CA LEU A 242 -1.39 -30.93 -15.36
C LEU A 242 -1.40 -30.23 -16.72
N GLY A 243 -2.03 -29.05 -16.73
CA GLY A 243 -2.25 -28.20 -17.89
C GLY A 243 -3.67 -28.24 -18.44
N ASP A 244 -3.96 -27.26 -19.27
CA ASP A 244 -5.19 -27.15 -20.05
C ASP A 244 -4.85 -27.14 -21.55
N SER A 245 -5.49 -28.03 -22.30
CA SER A 245 -5.33 -28.14 -23.75
C SER A 245 -5.62 -26.83 -24.50
N ALA A 246 -6.47 -25.98 -23.93
CA ALA A 246 -6.84 -24.68 -24.49
C ALA A 246 -5.80 -23.58 -24.19
N VAL A 247 -4.86 -23.80 -23.26
CA VAL A 247 -3.89 -22.80 -22.80
C VAL A 247 -2.46 -23.31 -23.06
N PRO A 248 -1.81 -22.91 -24.17
CA PRO A 248 -0.48 -23.40 -24.55
C PRO A 248 0.63 -23.12 -23.53
N THR A 249 0.44 -22.11 -22.67
CA THR A 249 1.36 -21.68 -21.61
C THR A 249 1.12 -22.38 -20.27
N SER A 250 0.26 -23.41 -20.25
CA SER A 250 -0.07 -24.18 -19.05
C SER A 250 0.61 -25.54 -19.04
N GLY A 251 0.57 -26.20 -17.88
CA GLY A 251 1.06 -27.55 -17.70
C GLY A 251 2.56 -27.66 -17.46
N PHE A 252 3.23 -26.55 -17.13
CA PHE A 252 4.66 -26.53 -16.85
C PHE A 252 4.96 -26.81 -15.37
N VAL A 253 6.10 -27.47 -15.13
CA VAL A 253 6.65 -27.70 -13.78
C VAL A 253 7.95 -26.92 -13.61
N TYR A 254 8.05 -26.14 -12.54
CA TYR A 254 9.24 -25.41 -12.15
C TYR A 254 9.60 -25.79 -10.72
N ALA A 255 10.73 -26.49 -10.52
CA ALA A 255 11.13 -27.00 -9.20
C ALA A 255 12.62 -26.83 -8.93
N ASP A 256 13.03 -26.55 -7.70
CA ASP A 256 14.46 -26.45 -7.35
C ASP A 256 15.01 -27.80 -6.92
N GLY A 257 14.12 -28.63 -6.37
CA GLY A 257 14.40 -29.97 -5.93
C GLY A 257 14.39 -30.99 -7.07
N THR A 258 13.93 -32.19 -6.73
CA THR A 258 13.73 -33.28 -7.68
C THR A 258 12.34 -33.22 -8.29
N PHE A 259 12.19 -33.86 -9.45
CA PHE A 259 10.88 -34.10 -10.05
C PHE A 259 10.66 -35.60 -10.27
N ALA A 260 9.67 -36.14 -9.58
CA ALA A 260 9.29 -37.54 -9.64
C ALA A 260 7.91 -37.73 -10.30
N LEU A 261 7.83 -38.70 -11.23
CA LEU A 261 6.59 -39.07 -11.91
C LEU A 261 6.28 -40.56 -11.76
N GLY A 262 5.05 -40.84 -11.34
CA GLY A 262 4.49 -42.19 -11.35
C GLY A 262 4.15 -42.68 -12.76
N ASN A 263 3.44 -43.81 -12.84
CA ASN A 263 3.20 -44.52 -14.10
C ASN A 263 2.10 -43.92 -14.98
N LYS A 264 1.21 -43.07 -14.44
CA LYS A 264 0.02 -42.54 -15.14
C LYS A 264 -0.34 -41.05 -14.94
N PRO A 265 0.57 -40.11 -14.61
CA PRO A 265 0.26 -38.70 -14.69
C PRO A 265 0.22 -38.23 -16.17
N VAL A 266 -0.67 -37.29 -16.48
CA VAL A 266 -0.75 -36.62 -17.78
C VAL A 266 -0.25 -35.19 -17.62
N ILE A 267 0.87 -34.84 -18.26
CA ILE A 267 1.45 -33.50 -18.21
C ILE A 267 1.49 -32.92 -19.62
N MET A 268 0.79 -31.80 -19.81
CA MET A 268 0.66 -31.17 -21.13
C MET A 268 1.86 -30.29 -21.50
N GLY A 269 2.55 -29.73 -20.51
CA GLY A 269 3.71 -28.84 -20.68
C GLY A 269 5.06 -29.54 -20.41
N GLY A 270 6.11 -28.72 -20.24
CA GLY A 270 7.48 -29.17 -19.95
C GLY A 270 7.87 -29.00 -18.48
N TYR A 271 9.12 -29.30 -18.12
CA TYR A 271 9.64 -29.05 -16.77
C TYR A 271 11.01 -28.34 -16.77
N SER A 272 11.32 -27.66 -15.67
CA SER A 272 12.60 -27.04 -15.38
C SER A 272 12.97 -27.34 -13.93
N ILE A 273 14.07 -28.07 -13.71
CA ILE A 273 14.41 -28.63 -12.39
C ILE A 273 15.86 -28.35 -11.97
N GLY A 274 16.09 -28.21 -10.66
CA GLY A 274 17.41 -27.91 -10.10
C GLY A 274 18.31 -29.12 -9.78
N LYS A 275 17.74 -30.27 -9.36
CA LYS A 275 18.56 -31.39 -8.83
C LYS A 275 18.47 -32.74 -9.57
N GLY A 276 17.35 -33.07 -10.23
CA GLY A 276 17.25 -34.32 -11.01
C GLY A 276 15.83 -34.84 -11.25
N PHE A 277 15.66 -35.65 -12.29
CA PHE A 277 14.38 -36.24 -12.72
C PHE A 277 14.37 -37.76 -12.52
N SER A 278 13.25 -38.31 -12.04
CA SER A 278 13.04 -39.77 -11.94
C SER A 278 11.59 -40.14 -12.26
N GLY A 279 11.32 -40.90 -13.32
CA GLY A 279 9.96 -41.36 -13.60
C GLY A 279 9.80 -42.16 -14.88
N ALA A 280 8.70 -42.91 -14.96
CA ALA A 280 8.30 -43.72 -16.12
C ALA A 280 7.08 -43.13 -16.88
N GLY A 281 6.63 -41.93 -16.51
CA GLY A 281 5.45 -41.26 -17.08
C GLY A 281 5.72 -40.49 -18.38
N VAL A 282 4.67 -40.28 -19.18
CA VAL A 282 4.72 -39.48 -20.41
C VAL A 282 4.69 -37.99 -20.03
N VAL A 283 5.74 -37.25 -20.36
CA VAL A 283 5.79 -35.80 -20.19
C VAL A 283 5.69 -35.13 -21.56
N GLY A 284 4.78 -34.16 -21.68
CA GLY A 284 4.57 -33.35 -22.86
C GLY A 284 3.54 -33.93 -23.83
N LYS A 285 3.06 -33.09 -24.75
CA LYS A 285 2.47 -33.58 -26.01
C LYS A 285 3.49 -34.51 -26.68
N PRO A 286 3.09 -35.62 -27.32
CA PRO A 286 3.99 -36.63 -27.90
C PRO A 286 4.99 -36.12 -28.96
N THR A 287 5.00 -34.82 -29.25
CA THR A 287 5.89 -34.11 -30.18
C THR A 287 6.88 -33.14 -29.52
N GLN A 288 6.84 -32.90 -28.20
CA GLN A 288 7.79 -31.99 -27.53
C GLN A 288 8.76 -32.77 -26.64
N THR A 289 10.02 -32.85 -27.07
CA THR A 289 11.11 -33.45 -26.31
C THR A 289 11.33 -32.65 -25.03
N VAL A 290 11.28 -33.35 -23.91
CA VAL A 290 11.32 -32.76 -22.59
C VAL A 290 12.76 -32.38 -22.25
N ALA A 291 13.09 -31.10 -22.40
CA ALA A 291 14.45 -30.61 -22.18
C ALA A 291 14.64 -30.16 -20.73
N ASN A 292 15.53 -30.83 -20.00
CA ASN A 292 16.05 -30.32 -18.74
C ASN A 292 16.83 -29.02 -19.02
N CYS A 293 16.31 -27.87 -18.60
CA CYS A 293 16.96 -26.57 -18.82
C CYS A 293 18.36 -26.46 -18.18
N SER A 294 18.73 -27.33 -17.23
CA SER A 294 20.06 -27.34 -16.62
C SER A 294 21.15 -28.05 -17.45
N THR A 295 20.76 -28.91 -18.40
CA THR A 295 21.71 -29.70 -19.21
C THR A 295 21.53 -29.53 -20.72
N SER A 296 20.67 -28.60 -21.16
CA SER A 296 20.45 -28.37 -22.59
C SER A 296 21.69 -27.67 -23.19
N PRO A 297 22.38 -28.28 -24.18
CA PRO A 297 23.58 -27.70 -24.79
C PRO A 297 23.31 -26.42 -25.61
N THR A 298 22.04 -26.02 -25.77
CA THR A 298 21.62 -24.81 -26.49
C THR A 298 20.51 -24.03 -25.74
N PRO A 299 20.82 -23.33 -24.64
CA PRO A 299 19.85 -22.55 -23.87
C PRO A 299 19.12 -21.47 -24.68
N ALA A 300 19.74 -20.95 -25.74
CA ALA A 300 19.20 -19.89 -26.58
C ALA A 300 18.04 -20.31 -27.50
N ALA A 301 17.96 -21.58 -27.91
CA ALA A 301 16.90 -22.05 -28.80
C ALA A 301 15.55 -22.27 -28.08
N ASN A 302 15.58 -22.35 -26.74
CA ASN A 302 14.42 -22.63 -25.89
C ASN A 302 14.13 -21.49 -24.90
N ALA A 303 14.60 -20.26 -25.17
CA ALA A 303 14.46 -19.12 -24.27
C ALA A 303 13.00 -18.77 -23.92
N SER A 304 12.03 -19.11 -24.78
CA SER A 304 10.60 -18.96 -24.51
C SER A 304 10.03 -20.02 -23.56
N LEU A 305 10.65 -21.20 -23.46
CA LEU A 305 10.22 -22.32 -22.61
C LEU A 305 10.96 -22.33 -21.26
N CYS A 306 12.24 -21.95 -21.23
CA CYS A 306 13.06 -21.91 -20.02
C CYS A 306 13.06 -20.56 -19.30
N GLY A 307 12.41 -19.53 -19.85
CA GLY A 307 12.52 -18.15 -19.38
C GLY A 307 13.94 -17.60 -19.58
N SER A 308 14.11 -16.29 -19.44
CA SER A 308 15.44 -15.66 -19.57
C SER A 308 16.44 -16.29 -18.57
N PRO A 309 17.66 -16.66 -19.00
CA PRO A 309 18.59 -17.47 -18.22
C PRO A 309 19.28 -16.62 -17.13
N ALA A 310 18.59 -16.40 -16.01
CA ALA A 310 19.21 -15.83 -14.80
C ALA A 310 18.43 -16.05 -13.50
N ALA A 311 17.13 -16.37 -13.54
CA ALA A 311 16.38 -16.63 -12.32
C ALA A 311 16.79 -17.97 -11.72
N LYS A 312 17.54 -17.92 -10.60
CA LYS A 312 17.77 -19.07 -9.73
C LYS A 312 16.44 -19.82 -9.51
N PRO A 313 16.44 -21.16 -9.48
CA PRO A 313 15.23 -21.93 -9.26
C PRO A 313 14.38 -21.35 -8.07
N GLY A 314 13.05 -21.38 -8.22
CA GLY A 314 12.07 -21.39 -7.11
C GLY A 314 11.61 -20.06 -6.58
N THR A 315 12.49 -19.27 -5.99
CA THR A 315 12.08 -18.05 -5.27
C THR A 315 11.95 -16.82 -6.17
N ASN A 316 12.65 -16.79 -7.31
CA ASN A 316 12.79 -15.61 -8.17
C ASN A 316 12.09 -15.75 -9.54
N ARG A 317 11.39 -16.87 -9.79
CA ARG A 317 10.68 -17.10 -11.08
C ARG A 317 9.25 -16.60 -11.10
N THR A 318 8.66 -16.32 -9.95
CA THR A 318 7.31 -15.78 -9.86
C THR A 318 7.38 -14.26 -9.82
N ASN A 319 6.47 -13.59 -10.53
CA ASN A 319 6.24 -12.17 -10.37
C ASN A 319 4.77 -11.99 -9.95
N PRO A 320 4.49 -11.64 -8.68
CA PRO A 320 5.43 -11.36 -7.59
C PRO A 320 6.16 -12.62 -7.07
N THR A 321 7.35 -12.45 -6.47
CA THR A 321 8.12 -13.56 -5.86
C THR A 321 7.36 -14.16 -4.66
N LEU A 322 7.58 -15.42 -4.29
CA LEU A 322 6.97 -16.00 -3.07
C LEU A 322 7.27 -15.18 -1.79
N VAL A 323 8.47 -14.61 -1.73
CA VAL A 323 8.87 -13.67 -0.66
C VAL A 323 8.05 -12.38 -0.74
N ALA A 324 7.87 -11.82 -1.93
CA ALA A 324 7.03 -10.65 -2.13
C ALA A 324 5.57 -10.96 -1.78
N VAL A 325 5.03 -12.12 -2.14
CA VAL A 325 3.71 -12.57 -1.72
C VAL A 325 3.63 -12.71 -0.21
N THR A 326 4.63 -13.28 0.46
CA THR A 326 4.70 -13.35 1.93
C THR A 326 4.67 -11.97 2.58
N ALA A 327 5.39 -11.01 2.00
CA ALA A 327 5.46 -9.64 2.50
C ALA A 327 4.16 -8.86 2.22
N MET A 328 3.58 -9.03 1.04
CA MET A 328 2.30 -8.43 0.65
C MET A 328 1.18 -8.97 1.53
N THR A 329 1.18 -10.28 1.81
CA THR A 329 0.21 -11.00 2.65
C THR A 329 0.53 -10.93 4.14
N THR A 330 1.33 -9.95 4.55
CA THR A 330 1.50 -9.64 5.97
C THR A 330 0.14 -9.35 6.60
N TRP A 331 -0.04 -9.89 7.80
CA TRP A 331 -1.24 -9.62 8.58
C TRP A 331 -1.49 -8.13 8.72
N ARG A 332 -2.75 -7.76 8.54
CA ARG A 332 -3.22 -6.47 9.01
C ARG A 332 -3.70 -6.65 10.42
N ASN A 333 -3.05 -5.98 11.36
CA ASN A 333 -3.47 -6.00 12.75
C ASN A 333 -4.65 -5.04 12.90
N LEU A 334 -5.86 -5.59 12.99
CA LEU A 334 -7.08 -4.81 13.11
C LEU A 334 -7.49 -4.70 14.58
N GLY A 335 -7.59 -3.46 15.06
CA GLY A 335 -8.04 -3.16 16.42
C GLY A 335 -9.50 -2.74 16.51
N SER A 336 -10.02 -2.67 17.75
CA SER A 336 -11.36 -2.16 18.08
C SER A 336 -11.43 -0.63 18.24
N ALA A 337 -10.34 0.09 18.03
CA ALA A 337 -10.30 1.54 18.18
C ALA A 337 -11.08 2.23 17.05
N ARG A 338 -12.23 2.85 17.37
CA ARG A 338 -13.12 3.55 16.41
C ARG A 338 -12.38 4.53 15.50
N ALA A 339 -11.43 5.29 16.05
CA ALA A 339 -10.69 6.32 15.33
C ALA A 339 -9.89 5.77 14.13
N ALA A 340 -9.44 4.51 14.20
CA ALA A 340 -8.70 3.88 13.10
C ALA A 340 -9.57 3.69 11.86
N TRP A 341 -10.89 3.52 12.03
CA TRP A 341 -11.82 3.19 10.95
C TRP A 341 -12.31 4.41 10.16
N GLY A 342 -11.96 5.63 10.56
CA GLY A 342 -12.32 6.87 9.86
C GLY A 342 -13.44 7.66 10.54
N SER A 343 -13.63 8.91 10.10
CA SER A 343 -14.53 9.88 10.71
C SER A 343 -15.95 9.89 10.14
N ASN A 344 -16.19 9.23 9.00
CA ASN A 344 -17.48 9.19 8.29
C ASN A 344 -18.41 8.05 8.75
N ILE A 345 -18.24 7.58 9.98
CA ILE A 345 -18.95 6.43 10.54
C ILE A 345 -19.89 6.88 11.65
N GLN A 346 -21.16 6.52 11.54
CA GLN A 346 -22.10 6.65 12.64
C GLN A 346 -21.93 5.47 13.61
N TRP A 347 -21.31 5.73 14.76
CA TRP A 347 -21.09 4.71 15.79
C TRP A 347 -22.30 4.55 16.71
N THR A 348 -22.69 3.29 16.92
CA THR A 348 -23.68 2.88 17.93
C THR A 348 -23.05 1.79 18.82
N THR A 349 -23.36 1.80 20.10
CA THR A 349 -22.93 0.71 21.00
C THR A 349 -23.74 -0.54 20.72
N GLY A 350 -23.06 -1.66 20.47
CA GLY A 350 -23.68 -2.95 20.21
C GLY A 350 -24.32 -3.55 21.47
N PRO A 351 -25.43 -4.29 21.34
CA PRO A 351 -26.11 -4.89 22.49
C PRO A 351 -25.35 -6.14 23.00
N CYS A 352 -24.79 -6.07 24.20
CA CYS A 352 -24.04 -7.18 24.81
C CYS A 352 -24.90 -8.39 25.22
N ASN A 353 -26.23 -8.27 25.17
CA ASN A 353 -27.16 -9.36 25.45
C ASN A 353 -27.52 -10.19 24.20
N GLY A 354 -26.87 -9.95 23.06
CA GLY A 354 -27.17 -10.62 21.80
C GLY A 354 -28.49 -10.17 21.16
N SER A 355 -28.98 -8.96 21.46
CA SER A 355 -30.15 -8.45 20.73
C SER A 355 -29.86 -8.27 19.24
N ASN A 356 -30.90 -8.40 18.42
CA ASN A 356 -30.80 -8.30 16.98
C ASN A 356 -30.44 -6.86 16.54
N VAL A 357 -29.44 -6.71 15.64
CA VAL A 357 -28.96 -5.41 15.14
C VAL A 357 -29.41 -5.07 13.71
N SER A 358 -30.30 -5.86 13.10
CA SER A 358 -30.81 -5.62 11.73
C SER A 358 -31.36 -4.21 11.52
N GLY A 359 -32.06 -3.66 12.51
CA GLY A 359 -32.59 -2.28 12.41
C GLY A 359 -31.50 -1.21 12.26
N LEU A 360 -30.32 -1.43 12.84
CA LEU A 360 -29.17 -0.52 12.69
C LEU A 360 -28.55 -0.62 11.29
N LEU A 361 -28.59 -1.81 10.67
CA LEU A 361 -28.05 -2.04 9.32
C LEU A 361 -28.99 -1.60 8.20
N ALA A 362 -30.30 -1.60 8.47
CA ALA A 362 -31.32 -1.09 7.55
C ALA A 362 -31.45 0.44 7.55
N ALA A 363 -31.00 1.10 8.62
CA ALA A 363 -31.09 2.55 8.74
C ALA A 363 -29.99 3.25 7.93
N ALA A 364 -30.36 4.33 7.23
CA ALA A 364 -29.37 5.24 6.66
C ALA A 364 -28.68 6.03 7.79
N PRO A 365 -27.34 6.15 7.78
CA PRO A 365 -26.65 6.97 8.75
C PRO A 365 -27.01 8.46 8.54
N THR A 366 -27.02 9.23 9.62
CA THR A 366 -27.26 10.67 9.58
C THR A 366 -26.05 11.38 8.94
N PRO A 367 -26.26 12.27 7.96
CA PRO A 367 -25.18 13.07 7.39
C PRO A 367 -24.36 13.79 8.47
N PRO A 368 -23.02 13.92 8.31
CA PRO A 368 -22.23 13.61 7.11
C PRO A 368 -21.75 12.14 7.03
N ASN A 369 -22.22 11.26 7.91
CA ASN A 369 -21.78 9.87 7.93
C ASN A 369 -22.31 9.12 6.69
N THR A 370 -21.48 8.25 6.14
CA THR A 370 -21.84 7.40 4.98
C THR A 370 -21.74 5.92 5.29
N ARG A 371 -21.35 5.57 6.53
CA ARG A 371 -21.15 4.19 7.00
C ARG A 371 -21.69 4.01 8.41
N VAL A 372 -21.95 2.76 8.77
CA VAL A 372 -22.45 2.38 10.10
C VAL A 372 -21.36 1.65 10.88
N GLY A 373 -21.20 1.98 12.16
CA GLY A 373 -20.30 1.29 13.07
C GLY A 373 -21.06 0.76 14.27
N ILE A 374 -20.92 -0.53 14.59
CA ILE A 374 -21.52 -1.14 15.78
C ILE A 374 -20.38 -1.63 16.67
N ASP A 375 -20.24 -1.00 17.83
CA ASP A 375 -19.11 -1.23 18.72
C ASP A 375 -19.52 -2.10 19.92
N PHE A 376 -19.02 -3.33 19.94
CA PHE A 376 -19.18 -4.30 21.02
C PHE A 376 -17.94 -4.37 21.92
N SER A 377 -16.96 -3.48 21.78
CA SER A 377 -15.70 -3.54 22.55
C SER A 377 -15.87 -3.38 24.06
N SER A 378 -17.02 -2.86 24.52
CA SER A 378 -17.37 -2.76 25.93
C SER A 378 -18.04 -4.03 26.51
N CYS A 379 -18.40 -4.98 25.65
CA CYS A 379 -19.03 -6.22 26.09
C CYS A 379 -18.01 -7.15 26.75
N THR A 380 -18.48 -7.97 27.68
CA THR A 380 -17.67 -8.98 28.38
C THR A 380 -18.26 -10.37 28.12
N GLY A 381 -17.42 -11.40 28.13
CA GLY A 381 -17.84 -12.77 27.79
C GLY A 381 -18.00 -12.96 26.28
N THR A 382 -18.78 -13.96 25.86
CA THR A 382 -19.03 -14.23 24.44
C THR A 382 -19.94 -13.16 23.84
N VAL A 383 -19.45 -12.44 22.84
CA VAL A 383 -20.21 -11.42 22.12
C VAL A 383 -20.97 -12.08 20.98
N THR A 384 -22.30 -12.05 21.03
CA THR A 384 -23.15 -12.57 19.95
C THR A 384 -23.69 -11.42 19.11
N VAL A 385 -23.29 -11.39 17.84
CA VAL A 385 -23.81 -10.48 16.82
C VAL A 385 -24.97 -11.17 16.11
N ASN A 386 -26.19 -10.88 16.54
CA ASN A 386 -27.40 -11.43 15.93
C ASN A 386 -27.94 -10.50 14.83
N ILE A 387 -28.05 -11.02 13.61
CA ILE A 387 -28.62 -10.31 12.46
C ILE A 387 -29.78 -11.16 11.93
N GLY A 388 -30.97 -10.58 11.87
CA GLY A 388 -32.14 -11.18 11.24
C GLY A 388 -32.23 -10.82 9.75
N ALA A 389 -33.37 -11.15 9.13
CA ALA A 389 -33.65 -10.72 7.77
C ALA A 389 -33.59 -9.18 7.67
N THR A 390 -32.76 -8.66 6.75
CA THR A 390 -32.60 -7.20 6.62
C THR A 390 -32.14 -6.80 5.22
N GLY A 391 -32.63 -5.64 4.77
CA GLY A 391 -32.11 -4.94 3.60
C GLY A 391 -30.96 -4.04 4.01
N LEU A 392 -29.76 -4.30 3.49
CA LEU A 392 -28.57 -3.50 3.74
C LEU A 392 -28.56 -2.26 2.85
N VAL A 393 -28.34 -1.10 3.46
CA VAL A 393 -28.32 0.19 2.75
C VAL A 393 -26.91 0.76 2.65
N ASN A 394 -26.06 0.52 3.65
CA ASN A 394 -24.73 1.12 3.75
C ASN A 394 -23.69 0.08 4.19
N ASP A 395 -22.42 0.39 3.94
CA ASP A 395 -21.31 -0.39 4.49
C ASP A 395 -21.33 -0.28 6.03
N ALA A 396 -21.05 -1.40 6.70
CA ALA A 396 -21.04 -1.48 8.15
C ALA A 396 -19.82 -2.23 8.70
N VAL A 397 -19.35 -1.81 9.87
CA VAL A 397 -18.30 -2.50 10.64
C VAL A 397 -18.78 -2.82 12.04
N MET A 398 -18.44 -4.01 12.52
CA MET A 398 -18.75 -4.52 13.85
C MET A 398 -17.44 -4.83 14.56
N LEU A 399 -17.19 -4.15 15.68
CA LEU A 399 -15.94 -4.24 16.42
C LEU A 399 -16.15 -5.02 17.72
N ILE A 400 -15.41 -6.10 17.90
CA ILE A 400 -15.40 -6.94 19.10
C ILE A 400 -14.02 -6.82 19.76
N ALA A 401 -13.98 -6.73 21.09
CA ALA A 401 -12.72 -6.65 21.83
C ALA A 401 -11.94 -7.97 21.78
N SER A 402 -10.61 -7.90 21.81
CA SER A 402 -9.71 -9.06 21.71
C SER A 402 -9.89 -10.10 22.81
N GLY A 403 -10.37 -9.70 23.99
CA GLY A 403 -10.59 -10.59 25.12
C GLY A 403 -11.91 -11.36 25.11
N SER A 404 -12.73 -11.21 24.06
CA SER A 404 -14.10 -11.76 24.02
C SER A 404 -14.33 -12.57 22.75
N PRO A 405 -14.77 -13.85 22.83
CA PRO A 405 -15.11 -14.63 21.65
C PRO A 405 -16.23 -13.97 20.84
N MET A 406 -16.12 -13.99 19.51
CA MET A 406 -17.09 -13.44 18.58
C MET A 406 -17.98 -14.55 18.01
N ASN A 407 -19.30 -14.44 18.19
CA ASN A 407 -20.28 -15.32 17.57
C ASN A 407 -21.19 -14.51 16.65
N VAL A 408 -21.02 -14.65 15.33
CA VAL A 408 -21.84 -14.00 14.32
C VAL A 408 -22.94 -14.95 13.87
N ASN A 409 -24.18 -14.56 14.11
CA ASN A 409 -25.35 -15.34 13.75
C ASN A 409 -26.29 -14.54 12.85
N VAL A 410 -26.19 -14.81 11.54
CA VAL A 410 -27.09 -14.26 10.54
C VAL A 410 -28.21 -15.28 10.28
N SER A 411 -29.35 -15.03 10.91
CA SER A 411 -30.49 -15.95 10.97
C SER A 411 -31.51 -15.77 9.85
N GLY A 412 -31.42 -14.69 9.07
CA GLY A 412 -32.33 -14.40 7.96
C GLY A 412 -31.60 -13.80 6.76
N PRO A 413 -32.26 -13.74 5.58
CA PRO A 413 -31.63 -13.29 4.34
C PRO A 413 -31.12 -11.85 4.46
N LEU A 414 -29.91 -11.63 3.94
CA LEU A 414 -29.34 -10.29 3.74
C LEU A 414 -29.60 -9.88 2.30
N THR A 415 -30.39 -8.83 2.08
CA THR A 415 -30.67 -8.30 0.74
C THR A 415 -30.06 -6.92 0.57
N SER A 416 -29.86 -6.47 -0.67
CA SER A 416 -29.51 -5.07 -0.94
C SER A 416 -30.13 -4.62 -2.26
N SER A 417 -30.29 -3.30 -2.45
CA SER A 417 -30.74 -2.75 -3.73
C SER A 417 -29.63 -2.67 -4.78
N ALA A 418 -28.45 -3.20 -4.48
CA ALA A 418 -27.32 -3.18 -5.41
C ALA A 418 -27.61 -4.09 -6.62
N PRO A 419 -27.29 -3.66 -7.84
CA PRO A 419 -27.54 -4.45 -9.05
C PRO A 419 -26.66 -5.70 -9.14
N SER A 420 -25.57 -5.76 -8.37
CA SER A 420 -24.69 -6.92 -8.29
C SER A 420 -23.98 -6.98 -6.95
N LEU A 421 -23.39 -8.14 -6.64
CA LEU A 421 -22.59 -8.33 -5.44
C LEU A 421 -21.35 -7.41 -5.39
N ALA A 422 -20.78 -7.05 -6.55
CA ALA A 422 -19.61 -6.17 -6.61
C ALA A 422 -19.90 -4.75 -6.10
N THR A 423 -21.15 -4.30 -6.17
CA THR A 423 -21.61 -3.00 -5.66
C THR A 423 -22.48 -3.13 -4.41
N ALA A 424 -22.65 -4.34 -3.89
CA ALA A 424 -23.39 -4.57 -2.66
C ALA A 424 -22.68 -3.97 -1.45
N PRO A 425 -23.43 -3.59 -0.40
CA PRO A 425 -22.86 -3.14 0.86
C PRO A 425 -21.88 -4.14 1.46
N GLN A 426 -20.87 -3.61 2.13
CA GLN A 426 -19.82 -4.37 2.80
C GLN A 426 -20.12 -4.52 4.29
N LEU A 427 -20.01 -5.73 4.83
CA LEU A 427 -20.13 -5.99 6.25
C LEU A 427 -18.81 -6.51 6.79
N PHE A 428 -18.21 -5.78 7.73
CA PHE A 428 -16.96 -6.15 8.38
C PHE A 428 -17.24 -6.66 9.79
N PHE A 429 -16.87 -7.89 10.08
CA PHE A 429 -16.87 -8.49 11.41
C PHE A 429 -15.41 -8.59 11.89
N VAL A 430 -15.08 -7.83 12.92
CA VAL A 430 -13.69 -7.67 13.37
C VAL A 430 -13.59 -8.06 14.83
N HIS A 431 -13.02 -9.25 15.07
CA HIS A 431 -12.48 -9.59 16.37
C HIS A 431 -11.11 -8.93 16.49
N ALA A 432 -10.99 -7.93 17.36
CA ALA A 432 -9.75 -7.19 17.50
C ALA A 432 -8.58 -8.10 17.87
N ASP A 433 -7.42 -7.81 17.28
CA ASP A 433 -6.16 -8.44 17.63
C ASP A 433 -5.72 -8.03 19.04
N ALA A 434 -5.21 -8.97 19.83
CA ALA A 434 -4.71 -8.68 21.17
C ALA A 434 -3.37 -7.93 21.17
N ASN A 435 -2.62 -7.99 20.06
CA ASN A 435 -1.34 -7.32 19.92
C ASN A 435 -1.20 -6.71 18.53
N LEU A 436 -1.36 -5.39 18.45
CA LEU A 436 -1.31 -4.70 17.16
C LEU A 436 0.10 -4.57 16.56
N THR A 437 1.14 -5.10 17.20
CA THR A 437 2.55 -4.90 16.82
C THR A 437 3.27 -6.18 16.38
N ASP A 438 2.65 -7.34 16.50
CA ASP A 438 3.26 -8.59 16.03
C ASP A 438 3.05 -8.81 14.53
N THR A 439 3.73 -9.82 14.02
CA THR A 439 3.67 -10.23 12.60
C THR A 439 2.56 -11.25 12.32
N ALA A 440 1.87 -11.69 13.37
CA ALA A 440 0.80 -12.68 13.38
C ALA A 440 -0.16 -12.40 14.55
N PRO A 441 -1.48 -12.33 14.32
CA PRO A 441 -2.46 -11.83 15.23
C PRO A 441 -2.59 -12.81 16.38
N SER A 442 -2.82 -12.22 17.53
CA SER A 442 -2.88 -12.95 18.77
C SER A 442 -4.32 -13.01 19.24
N CYS A 443 -4.79 -14.23 19.50
CA CYS A 443 -6.10 -14.43 20.10
C CYS A 443 -6.07 -13.98 21.57
N GLY A 444 -6.72 -12.86 21.87
CA GLY A 444 -6.78 -12.33 23.25
C GLY A 444 -7.76 -13.08 24.15
N SER A 445 -8.70 -13.83 23.56
CA SER A 445 -9.69 -14.62 24.28
C SER A 445 -9.17 -16.00 24.70
N GLY A 446 -7.88 -16.27 24.51
CA GLY A 446 -7.24 -17.55 24.82
C GLY A 446 -7.38 -18.55 23.68
N SER A 447 -7.84 -19.77 23.97
CA SER A 447 -8.11 -20.81 22.96
C SER A 447 -9.57 -20.86 22.51
N ALA A 448 -10.39 -19.91 22.92
CA ALA A 448 -11.79 -19.85 22.53
C ALA A 448 -11.90 -19.37 21.08
N SER A 449 -12.48 -20.20 20.21
CA SER A 449 -12.66 -19.83 18.80
C SER A 449 -13.98 -19.10 18.57
N ASP A 450 -14.02 -18.34 17.48
CA ASP A 450 -15.19 -17.63 17.03
C ASP A 450 -16.19 -18.56 16.32
N ALA A 451 -17.40 -18.07 16.10
CA ALA A 451 -18.42 -18.78 15.34
C ALA A 451 -19.03 -17.87 14.28
N LEU A 452 -19.36 -18.48 13.14
CA LEU A 452 -20.07 -17.84 12.05
C LEU A 452 -21.24 -18.73 11.63
N THR A 453 -22.41 -18.13 11.47
CA THR A 453 -23.61 -18.72 10.88
C THR A 453 -24.14 -17.78 9.82
N LEU A 454 -24.30 -18.28 8.60
CA LEU A 454 -24.84 -17.52 7.47
C LEU A 454 -26.09 -18.20 6.88
N PRO A 455 -27.06 -17.42 6.38
CA PRO A 455 -28.20 -17.95 5.65
C PRO A 455 -27.77 -18.37 4.23
N SER A 456 -28.64 -19.08 3.51
CA SER A 456 -28.42 -19.42 2.10
C SER A 456 -28.43 -18.21 1.16
N THR A 457 -28.97 -17.06 1.59
CA THR A 457 -29.07 -15.84 0.79
C THR A 457 -28.33 -14.70 1.45
N VAL A 458 -27.20 -14.32 0.86
CA VAL A 458 -26.37 -13.18 1.27
C VAL A 458 -26.09 -12.30 0.04
N GLN A 459 -26.70 -11.12 -0.02
CA GLN A 459 -26.40 -10.09 -1.02
C GLN A 459 -25.58 -8.96 -0.40
N ALA A 460 -24.43 -9.35 0.16
CA ALA A 460 -23.50 -8.49 0.87
C ALA A 460 -22.09 -9.00 0.66
N ARG A 461 -21.10 -8.10 0.68
CA ARG A 461 -19.68 -8.49 0.68
C ARG A 461 -19.23 -8.59 2.14
N LEU A 462 -18.84 -9.77 2.58
CA LEU A 462 -18.53 -10.05 3.97
C LEU A 462 -17.01 -10.06 4.22
N MET A 463 -16.53 -9.32 5.20
CA MET A 463 -15.20 -9.49 5.75
C MET A 463 -15.32 -10.11 7.12
N PHE A 464 -14.63 -11.21 7.36
CA PHE A 464 -14.55 -11.82 8.67
C PHE A 464 -13.09 -11.90 9.10
N TYR A 465 -12.73 -11.12 10.12
CA TYR A 465 -11.40 -11.04 10.68
C TYR A 465 -11.40 -11.65 12.08
N THR A 466 -10.65 -12.74 12.26
CA THR A 466 -10.57 -13.48 13.53
C THR A 466 -9.14 -13.96 13.87
N PRO A 467 -8.50 -13.37 14.89
CA PRO A 467 -7.25 -13.89 15.45
C PRO A 467 -7.39 -15.28 16.09
N CYS A 468 -8.61 -15.66 16.44
CA CYS A 468 -8.92 -16.86 17.23
C CYS A 468 -9.34 -18.06 16.37
N GLY A 469 -9.57 -17.84 15.08
CA GLY A 469 -10.11 -18.86 14.17
C GLY A 469 -11.57 -19.21 14.48
N LEU A 470 -12.11 -20.21 13.81
CA LEU A 470 -13.49 -20.66 13.98
C LEU A 470 -13.57 -22.02 14.69
N ASN A 471 -14.61 -22.27 15.50
CA ASN A 471 -14.88 -23.61 16.08
C ASN A 471 -16.16 -24.26 15.55
N ASN A 472 -16.79 -23.68 14.53
CA ASN A 472 -18.12 -24.15 14.14
C ASN A 472 -18.05 -25.37 13.21
N SER A 473 -18.01 -26.54 13.85
CA SER A 473 -18.03 -27.87 13.23
C SER A 473 -19.24 -28.23 12.36
N SER A 474 -20.26 -27.37 12.30
CA SER A 474 -21.62 -27.82 11.95
C SER A 474 -22.24 -27.16 10.72
N GLN A 475 -21.57 -26.20 10.09
CA GLN A 475 -22.14 -25.49 8.92
C GLN A 475 -21.68 -26.14 7.61
N ASN A 476 -22.24 -27.30 7.28
CA ASN A 476 -22.11 -27.86 5.93
C ASN A 476 -22.82 -26.94 4.93
N GLY A 477 -22.17 -26.61 3.81
CA GLY A 477 -22.79 -25.88 2.70
C GLY A 477 -22.85 -24.36 2.89
N LEU A 478 -21.96 -23.78 3.72
CA LEU A 478 -21.91 -22.34 3.94
C LEU A 478 -21.45 -21.64 2.66
N ILE A 479 -22.29 -20.71 2.16
CA ILE A 479 -21.96 -19.84 1.03
C ILE A 479 -21.41 -18.52 1.58
N PHE A 480 -20.12 -18.27 1.35
CA PHE A 480 -19.44 -17.06 1.81
C PHE A 480 -19.01 -16.21 0.62
N GLN A 481 -19.42 -14.94 0.64
CA GLN A 481 -19.15 -13.99 -0.45
C GLN A 481 -18.38 -12.81 0.12
N GLY A 482 -17.05 -12.80 -0.04
CA GLY A 482 -16.26 -11.94 0.82
C GLY A 482 -14.76 -12.19 0.88
N GLN A 483 -14.17 -11.72 1.98
CA GLN A 483 -12.79 -11.94 2.40
C GLN A 483 -12.77 -12.56 3.79
N TYR A 484 -12.00 -13.63 3.95
CA TYR A 484 -11.85 -14.31 5.23
C TYR A 484 -10.39 -14.25 5.68
N TYR A 485 -10.18 -13.76 6.91
CA TYR A 485 -8.87 -13.53 7.54
C TYR A 485 -8.87 -14.22 8.91
N ALA A 486 -8.18 -15.36 9.03
CA ALA A 486 -8.10 -16.06 10.31
C ALA A 486 -6.71 -16.57 10.65
N ASN A 487 -6.36 -16.58 11.94
CA ASN A 487 -5.09 -17.16 12.39
C ASN A 487 -5.01 -18.66 12.14
N ASN A 488 -6.12 -19.40 12.27
CA ASN A 488 -6.17 -20.82 11.94
C ASN A 488 -7.49 -21.17 11.25
N ASP A 489 -7.55 -22.34 10.61
CA ASP A 489 -8.75 -22.87 9.97
C ASP A 489 -9.75 -23.49 10.94
N GLY A 490 -9.43 -23.45 12.24
CA GLY A 490 -10.31 -23.89 13.29
C GLY A 490 -10.25 -25.39 13.56
N THR A 491 -10.92 -25.79 14.64
CA THR A 491 -11.24 -27.20 14.90
C THR A 491 -12.74 -27.33 15.05
N PRO A 492 -13.44 -28.13 14.21
CA PRO A 492 -12.98 -28.87 13.05
C PRO A 492 -13.13 -28.04 11.76
N HIS A 493 -12.14 -28.19 10.88
CA HIS A 493 -12.01 -27.61 9.56
C HIS A 493 -13.34 -27.37 8.82
N TRP A 494 -13.37 -26.35 7.97
CA TRP A 494 -14.50 -26.07 7.09
C TRP A 494 -14.87 -27.29 6.25
N VAL A 495 -16.12 -27.75 6.39
CA VAL A 495 -16.65 -28.88 5.62
C VAL A 495 -17.69 -28.34 4.63
N HIS A 496 -17.47 -28.56 3.33
CA HIS A 496 -18.38 -28.11 2.26
C HIS A 496 -18.62 -26.59 2.11
N PRO A 497 -17.64 -25.69 2.29
CA PRO A 497 -17.91 -24.28 2.03
C PRO A 497 -17.82 -23.93 0.54
N ASP A 498 -18.70 -23.02 0.12
CA ASP A 498 -18.64 -22.34 -1.17
C ASP A 498 -18.18 -20.89 -0.95
N PHE A 499 -16.89 -20.64 -1.17
CA PHE A 499 -16.28 -19.33 -1.04
C PHE A 499 -16.16 -18.63 -2.39
N THR A 500 -16.71 -17.42 -2.47
CA THR A 500 -16.49 -16.52 -3.59
C THR A 500 -15.80 -15.26 -3.09
N CYS A 501 -14.59 -15.00 -3.58
CA CYS A 501 -13.92 -13.76 -3.25
C CYS A 501 -14.66 -12.59 -3.87
N THR A 502 -14.86 -11.55 -3.06
CA THR A 502 -15.31 -10.25 -3.55
C THR A 502 -14.32 -9.18 -3.10
N PRO A 503 -13.92 -8.23 -3.96
CA PRO A 503 -13.07 -7.12 -3.53
C PRO A 503 -13.74 -6.32 -2.41
N MET A 504 -12.95 -5.96 -1.40
CA MET A 504 -13.43 -5.22 -0.24
C MET A 504 -12.51 -4.05 0.04
N SER A 505 -13.10 -2.90 0.39
CA SER A 505 -12.32 -1.70 0.71
C SER A 505 -13.02 -0.87 1.79
N TRP A 506 -12.22 -0.45 2.75
CA TRP A 506 -12.57 0.47 3.81
C TRP A 506 -11.42 1.45 4.01
N SER A 507 -11.36 2.51 3.21
CA SER A 507 -10.36 3.56 3.40
C SER A 507 -10.49 4.20 4.79
N PRO A 508 -9.39 4.44 5.53
CA PRO A 508 -7.98 4.20 5.14
C PRO A 508 -7.42 2.82 5.57
N VAL A 509 -8.24 1.97 6.18
CA VAL A 509 -7.80 0.76 6.90
C VAL A 509 -7.51 -0.42 5.96
N ILE A 510 -8.41 -0.67 5.02
CA ILE A 510 -8.46 -1.93 4.27
C ILE A 510 -8.70 -1.63 2.79
N ASP A 511 -7.96 -2.34 1.93
CA ASP A 511 -8.26 -2.51 0.51
C ASP A 511 -7.75 -3.90 0.16
N LEU A 512 -8.63 -4.78 -0.31
CA LEU A 512 -8.38 -6.20 -0.50
C LEU A 512 -8.95 -6.60 -1.86
N GLY A 513 -8.07 -7.03 -2.76
CA GLY A 513 -8.47 -7.58 -4.06
C GLY A 513 -8.91 -9.05 -3.96
N CYS A 514 -9.08 -9.70 -5.10
CA CYS A 514 -9.30 -11.16 -5.17
C CYS A 514 -8.18 -11.94 -5.86
N LYS A 515 -7.13 -11.22 -6.26
CA LYS A 515 -5.98 -11.74 -6.97
C LYS A 515 -4.69 -11.24 -6.31
N VAL A 516 -3.72 -12.13 -6.16
CA VAL A 516 -2.40 -11.81 -5.59
C VAL A 516 -1.52 -11.16 -6.64
N ALA A 517 -1.51 -11.76 -7.83
CA ALA A 517 -0.91 -11.19 -9.02
C ALA A 517 -2.04 -10.68 -9.90
N THR A 518 -2.10 -9.38 -10.18
CA THR A 518 -2.92 -8.93 -11.30
C THR A 518 -2.32 -9.55 -12.55
N ALA A 519 -3.04 -10.46 -13.21
CA ALA A 519 -2.77 -10.75 -14.62
C ALA A 519 -2.64 -9.39 -15.32
N ALA A 520 -1.59 -9.19 -16.12
CA ALA A 520 -1.30 -7.92 -16.77
C ALA A 520 -2.57 -7.42 -17.50
N GLY A 521 -3.34 -6.51 -16.86
CA GLY A 521 -4.62 -6.03 -17.39
C GLY A 521 -5.85 -6.03 -16.47
N SER A 522 -5.85 -6.64 -15.27
CA SER A 522 -6.97 -6.46 -14.31
C SER A 522 -6.64 -5.43 -13.23
N PRO A 523 -7.38 -4.31 -13.13
CA PRO A 523 -7.14 -3.29 -12.10
C PRO A 523 -7.62 -3.80 -10.75
N GLY A 524 -6.74 -4.47 -10.00
CA GLY A 524 -6.86 -4.47 -8.55
C GLY A 524 -6.55 -3.06 -8.04
N SER A 525 -7.32 -2.55 -7.08
CA SER A 525 -7.02 -1.26 -6.46
C SER A 525 -5.62 -1.33 -5.86
N THR A 526 -4.71 -0.58 -6.50
CA THR A 526 -3.40 -0.32 -5.93
C THR A 526 -3.62 0.70 -4.82
N ILE A 527 -3.31 0.36 -3.57
CA ILE A 527 -3.25 1.39 -2.53
C ILE A 527 -2.02 2.23 -2.85
N THR A 528 -2.27 3.34 -3.52
CA THR A 528 -1.29 4.40 -3.67
C THR A 528 -1.16 5.11 -2.34
N THR A 529 -0.18 4.71 -1.53
CA THR A 529 0.21 5.50 -0.37
C THR A 529 1.16 6.58 -0.85
N ILE A 530 0.64 7.80 -0.90
CA ILE A 530 1.38 9.00 -1.27
C ILE A 530 2.04 9.53 -0.01
N LEU A 531 3.36 9.47 0.04
CA LEU A 531 4.11 10.07 1.13
C LEU A 531 4.24 11.60 0.91
N PRO A 532 4.34 12.39 1.99
CA PRO A 532 4.60 13.82 1.86
C PRO A 532 5.88 14.05 1.06
N PRO A 533 5.92 15.04 0.14
CA PRO A 533 7.12 15.34 -0.62
C PRO A 533 8.27 15.76 0.29
N THR A 534 9.48 15.27 -0.01
CA THR A 534 10.71 15.64 0.70
C THR A 534 11.52 16.58 -0.18
N LEU A 535 11.95 17.73 0.35
CA LEU A 535 12.86 18.64 -0.33
C LEU A 535 14.21 17.95 -0.53
N THR A 536 14.65 17.81 -1.78
CA THR A 536 15.92 17.14 -2.13
C THR A 536 17.04 18.12 -2.46
N SER A 537 16.69 19.28 -3.03
CA SER A 537 17.64 20.37 -3.25
C SER A 537 16.93 21.70 -3.41
N GLU A 538 17.64 22.76 -3.01
CA GLU A 538 17.21 24.14 -3.18
C GLU A 538 18.41 24.96 -3.65
N GLN A 539 18.21 25.81 -4.65
CA GLN A 539 19.25 26.68 -5.18
C GLN A 539 18.69 28.07 -5.46
N GLU A 540 19.38 29.08 -4.95
CA GLU A 540 19.22 30.46 -5.39
C GLU A 540 19.89 30.61 -6.77
N VAL A 541 19.12 31.06 -7.76
CA VAL A 541 19.58 31.27 -9.13
C VAL A 541 19.58 32.76 -9.40
N ALA A 542 20.57 33.23 -10.16
CA ALA A 542 20.57 34.61 -10.63
C ALA A 542 19.23 34.91 -11.35
N PRO A 543 18.59 36.05 -11.04
CA PRO A 543 17.25 36.38 -11.51
C PRO A 543 17.12 36.42 -13.04
#